data_AF-L0HGV6-F1
#
_entry.id   AF-L0HGV6-F1
#
_cell.length_a   1.000
_cell.length_b   1.000
_cell.length_c   1.000
_cell.angle_alpha   90.00
_cell.angle_beta   90.00
_cell.angle_gamma   90.00
#
_symmetry.space_group_name_H-M   'P 1'
#
loop_
_entity.id
_entity.type
_entity.pdbx_description
1 polymer ?
#
loop_
_entity_poly.entity_id
_entity_poly.type
_entity_poly.pdbx_seq_one_letter_code
_entity_poly.pdbx_strand_id
1 'polypeptide(L)'
;MTSFISEEEEYNTPDHVRVIAERLRSARTRGELGEILASEAGKYSLFDLQIIGGRLNAEIEKLPSPYREAVAPYFRDQLFSAHHRLLSMYRSGAFCRLTGPIRDRERFEAFCTMLPSGLYAWNDAGERNPYFQNPKNRFFYYLVAAFTMFVLEEPGHPVGMPFPGGFTVEQRGSDYYCLIRDKEKDVFYSICNFCPARQAEESVVER
;
A
#
# COMPACT_ATOMS: atom_id res chain seq x y z
N MET A 1 -4.24 -16.08 -37.25
CA MET A 1 -5.12 -15.20 -36.47
C MET A 1 -4.36 -14.86 -35.20
N THR A 2 -3.46 -13.89 -35.31
CA THR A 2 -2.54 -13.50 -34.24
C THR A 2 -3.35 -12.71 -33.22
N SER A 3 -3.45 -13.23 -31.99
CA SER A 3 -4.10 -12.54 -30.88
C SER A 3 -3.39 -11.21 -30.66
N PHE A 4 -4.09 -10.10 -30.92
CA PHE A 4 -3.70 -8.78 -30.44
C PHE A 4 -3.93 -8.78 -28.92
N ILE A 5 -2.96 -9.31 -28.19
CA ILE A 5 -2.85 -9.04 -26.76
C ILE A 5 -2.48 -7.56 -26.67
N SER A 6 -3.36 -6.75 -26.10
CA SER A 6 -3.08 -5.33 -25.91
C SER A 6 -1.87 -5.16 -24.99
N GLU A 7 -1.01 -4.17 -25.22
CA GLU A 7 0.14 -3.86 -24.33
C GLU A 7 -0.29 -3.66 -22.86
N GLU A 8 -1.57 -3.39 -22.60
CA GLU A 8 -2.18 -3.29 -21.28
C GLU A 8 -2.35 -4.63 -20.53
N GLU A 9 -2.53 -5.75 -21.25
CA GLU A 9 -2.67 -7.11 -20.67
C GLU A 9 -1.30 -7.70 -20.25
N GLU A 10 -0.20 -7.25 -20.85
CA GLU A 10 1.15 -7.75 -20.54
C GLU A 10 1.69 -7.18 -19.21
N TYR A 11 1.25 -5.98 -18.82
CA TYR A 11 1.82 -5.21 -17.72
C TYR A 11 1.51 -5.76 -16.30
N ASN A 12 0.73 -6.83 -16.16
CA ASN A 12 0.42 -7.43 -14.84
C ASN A 12 0.25 -8.93 -14.93
N THR A 13 1.18 -9.59 -15.61
CA THR A 13 1.35 -11.04 -15.46
C THR A 13 2.10 -11.35 -14.16
N PRO A 14 1.91 -12.55 -13.58
CA PRO A 14 2.71 -12.97 -12.41
C PRO A 14 4.22 -12.85 -12.64
N ASP A 15 4.69 -13.07 -13.87
CA ASP A 15 6.10 -12.94 -14.23
C ASP A 15 6.57 -11.49 -14.23
N HIS A 16 5.78 -10.56 -14.77
CA HIS A 16 6.12 -9.14 -14.71
C HIS A 16 6.22 -8.65 -13.25
N VAL A 17 5.29 -9.09 -12.39
CA VAL A 17 5.29 -8.74 -10.96
C VAL A 17 6.50 -9.32 -10.24
N ARG A 18 6.93 -10.55 -10.58
CA ARG A 18 8.18 -11.13 -10.05
C ARG A 18 9.39 -10.30 -10.43
N VAL A 19 9.48 -9.85 -11.69
CA VAL A 19 10.59 -8.99 -12.14
C VAL A 19 10.62 -7.67 -11.36
N ILE A 20 9.46 -7.04 -11.14
CA ILE A 20 9.40 -5.81 -10.34
C ILE A 20 9.74 -6.09 -8.88
N ALA A 21 9.24 -7.18 -8.29
CA ALA A 21 9.57 -7.56 -6.92
C ALA A 21 11.08 -7.77 -6.72
N GLU A 22 11.76 -8.39 -7.68
CA GLU A 22 13.21 -8.54 -7.68
C GLU A 22 13.94 -7.21 -7.82
N ARG A 23 13.44 -6.33 -8.70
CA ARG A 23 13.96 -4.97 -8.85
C ARG A 23 13.84 -4.18 -7.55
N LEU A 24 12.68 -4.22 -6.89
CA LEU A 24 12.47 -3.61 -5.57
C LEU A 24 13.47 -4.17 -4.54
N ARG A 25 13.61 -5.50 -4.48
CA ARG A 25 14.52 -6.19 -3.55
C ARG A 25 15.99 -5.78 -3.72
N SER A 26 16.39 -5.43 -4.95
CA SER A 26 17.75 -4.97 -5.26
C SER A 26 18.12 -3.62 -4.63
N ALA A 27 17.13 -2.79 -4.25
CA ALA A 27 17.38 -1.49 -3.66
C ALA A 27 18.14 -1.61 -2.33
N ARG A 28 19.25 -0.91 -2.18
CA ARG A 28 20.08 -0.89 -0.97
C ARG A 28 19.73 0.27 -0.06
N THR A 29 19.33 1.39 -0.65
CA THR A 29 18.97 2.62 0.06
C THR A 29 17.49 2.93 -0.08
N ARG A 30 16.96 3.74 0.85
CA ARG A 30 15.58 4.24 0.77
C ARG A 30 15.37 5.10 -0.48
N GLY A 31 16.39 5.85 -0.89
CA GLY A 31 16.38 6.63 -2.13
C GLY A 31 16.22 5.74 -3.36
N GLU A 32 17.06 4.71 -3.51
CA GLU A 32 16.95 3.74 -4.61
C GLU A 32 15.57 3.07 -4.66
N LEU A 33 15.04 2.69 -3.50
CA LEU A 33 13.69 2.13 -3.42
C LEU A 33 12.63 3.14 -3.88
N GLY A 34 12.72 4.39 -3.42
CA GLY A 34 11.81 5.47 -3.82
C GLY A 34 11.82 5.73 -5.33
N GLU A 35 13.00 5.71 -5.95
CA GLU A 35 13.17 5.85 -7.41
C GLU A 35 12.49 4.71 -8.19
N ILE A 36 12.68 3.46 -7.75
CA ILE A 36 12.04 2.30 -8.38
C ILE A 36 10.52 2.39 -8.22
N LEU A 37 10.03 2.68 -7.01
CA LEU A 37 8.60 2.81 -6.73
C LEU A 37 7.96 3.93 -7.55
N ALA A 38 8.62 5.09 -7.67
CA ALA A 38 8.12 6.21 -8.46
C ALA A 38 8.08 5.88 -9.95
N SER A 39 9.10 5.17 -10.45
CA SER A 39 9.14 4.69 -11.83
C SER A 39 7.97 3.75 -12.14
N GLU A 40 7.59 2.87 -11.22
CA GLU A 40 6.47 1.93 -11.39
C GLU A 40 5.11 2.59 -11.17
N ALA A 41 4.95 3.40 -10.12
CA ALA A 41 3.71 4.12 -9.84
C ALA A 41 3.40 5.19 -10.90
N GLY A 42 4.44 5.78 -11.51
CA GLY A 42 4.29 6.75 -12.60
C GLY A 42 3.74 6.18 -13.90
N LYS A 43 3.66 4.84 -14.05
CA LYS A 43 3.08 4.20 -15.26
C LYS A 43 1.55 4.11 -15.20
N TYR A 44 0.93 4.44 -14.07
CA TYR A 44 -0.52 4.46 -13.93
C TYR A 44 -1.09 5.72 -14.60
N SER A 45 -2.01 5.52 -15.54
CA SER A 45 -2.70 6.59 -16.22
C SER A 45 -3.72 7.27 -15.32
N LEU A 46 -4.18 8.47 -15.70
CA LEU A 46 -5.31 9.12 -15.01
C LEU A 46 -6.56 8.22 -15.00
N PHE A 47 -6.78 7.45 -16.07
CA PHE A 47 -7.88 6.50 -16.13
C PHE A 47 -7.73 5.38 -15.10
N ASP A 48 -6.54 4.79 -14.96
CA ASP A 48 -6.26 3.79 -13.92
C ASP A 48 -6.53 4.36 -12.52
N LEU A 49 -6.06 5.59 -12.25
CA LEU A 49 -6.27 6.25 -10.95
C LEU A 49 -7.75 6.54 -10.67
N GLN A 50 -8.54 6.85 -11.69
CA GLN A 50 -10.00 7.01 -11.56
C GLN A 50 -10.69 5.69 -11.22
N ILE A 51 -10.30 4.58 -11.86
CA ILE A 51 -10.82 3.24 -11.56
C ILE A 51 -10.47 2.84 -10.12
N ILE A 52 -9.20 3.01 -9.72
CA ILE A 52 -8.71 2.72 -8.36
C ILE A 52 -9.49 3.55 -7.33
N GLY A 53 -9.66 4.86 -7.58
CA GLY A 53 -10.41 5.74 -6.70
C GLY A 53 -11.90 5.39 -6.62
N GLY A 54 -12.50 5.00 -7.74
CA GLY A 54 -13.88 4.50 -7.80
C GLY A 54 -14.06 3.25 -6.95
N ARG A 55 -13.15 2.27 -7.06
CA ARG A 55 -13.16 1.04 -6.24
C ARG A 55 -13.05 1.38 -4.76
N LEU A 56 -12.10 2.24 -4.39
CA LEU A 56 -11.91 2.65 -3.00
C LEU A 56 -13.18 3.30 -2.41
N ASN A 57 -13.80 4.21 -3.16
CA ASN A 57 -15.03 4.86 -2.72
C ASN A 57 -16.20 3.86 -2.57
N ALA A 58 -16.33 2.92 -3.50
CA ALA A 58 -17.34 1.87 -3.40
C ALA A 58 -17.16 0.98 -2.16
N GLU A 59 -15.92 0.68 -1.76
CA GLU A 59 -15.65 -0.05 -0.51
C GLU A 59 -15.99 0.80 0.73
N ILE A 60 -15.65 2.09 0.72
CA ILE A 60 -15.98 3.01 1.81
C ILE A 60 -17.50 3.15 1.97
N GLU A 61 -18.26 3.25 0.87
CA GLU A 61 -19.72 3.39 0.91
C GLU A 61 -20.44 2.22 1.58
N LYS A 62 -19.87 1.01 1.52
CA LYS A 62 -20.39 -0.19 2.19
C LYS A 62 -20.25 -0.16 3.70
N LEU A 63 -19.41 0.73 4.25
CA LEU A 63 -19.18 0.83 5.68
C LEU A 63 -20.37 1.50 6.41
N PRO A 64 -20.66 1.11 7.65
CA PRO A 64 -21.74 1.70 8.44
C PRO A 64 -21.37 3.12 8.90
N SER A 65 -22.38 3.99 8.99
CA SER A 65 -22.26 5.27 9.71
C SER A 65 -22.27 5.03 11.23
N PRO A 66 -21.53 5.79 12.06
CA PRO A 66 -20.68 6.96 11.71
C PRO A 66 -19.24 6.60 11.27
N TYR A 67 -18.88 5.31 11.28
CA TYR A 67 -17.52 4.86 11.00
C TYR A 67 -17.06 5.23 9.58
N ARG A 68 -17.96 5.07 8.60
CA ARG A 68 -17.72 5.46 7.21
C ARG A 68 -17.23 6.90 7.07
N GLU A 69 -17.95 7.84 7.68
CA GLU A 69 -17.62 9.26 7.60
C GLU A 69 -16.28 9.56 8.28
N ALA A 70 -15.99 8.88 9.40
CA ALA A 70 -14.75 9.04 10.13
C ALA A 70 -13.52 8.49 9.37
N VAL A 71 -13.65 7.35 8.67
CA VAL A 71 -12.52 6.66 8.02
C VAL A 71 -12.27 7.11 6.58
N ALA A 72 -13.28 7.62 5.88
CA ALA A 72 -13.19 8.05 4.49
C ALA A 72 -12.00 8.99 4.16
N PRO A 73 -11.69 10.05 4.95
CA PRO A 73 -10.55 10.91 4.64
C PRO A 73 -9.21 10.16 4.73
N TYR A 74 -9.07 9.22 5.67
CA TYR A 74 -7.83 8.46 5.88
C TYR A 74 -7.52 7.51 4.74
N PHE A 75 -8.53 6.82 4.19
CA PHE A 75 -8.33 5.96 3.03
C PHE A 75 -7.86 6.74 1.80
N ARG A 76 -8.41 7.94 1.59
CA ARG A 76 -7.97 8.82 0.49
C ARG A 76 -6.54 9.29 0.71
N ASP A 77 -6.21 9.67 1.93
CA ASP A 77 -4.87 10.13 2.29
C ASP A 77 -3.81 9.02 2.13
N GLN A 78 -4.12 7.85 2.68
CA GLN A 78 -3.28 6.64 2.59
C GLN A 78 -2.87 6.31 1.15
N LEU A 79 -3.78 6.53 0.19
CA LEU A 79 -3.54 6.12 -1.20
C LEU A 79 -3.09 7.29 -2.08
N PHE A 80 -3.89 8.35 -2.18
CA PHE A 80 -3.66 9.41 -3.16
C PHE A 80 -2.70 10.49 -2.66
N SER A 81 -2.71 10.84 -1.37
CA SER A 81 -1.71 11.77 -0.82
C SER A 81 -0.32 11.14 -0.83
N ALA A 82 -0.21 9.85 -0.44
CA ALA A 82 1.04 9.13 -0.49
C ALA A 82 1.56 8.97 -1.94
N HIS A 83 0.70 8.64 -2.90
CA HIS A 83 1.05 8.64 -4.32
C HIS A 83 1.54 10.01 -4.82
N HIS A 84 0.83 11.08 -4.46
CA HIS A 84 1.24 12.44 -4.80
C HIS A 84 2.62 12.79 -4.21
N ARG A 85 2.86 12.45 -2.95
CA ARG A 85 4.14 12.66 -2.25
C ARG A 85 5.27 11.86 -2.93
N LEU A 86 5.03 10.61 -3.31
CA LEU A 86 5.98 9.77 -4.06
C LEU A 86 6.44 10.46 -5.35
N LEU A 87 5.49 10.90 -6.19
CA LEU A 87 5.81 11.55 -7.45
C LEU A 87 6.44 12.94 -7.27
N SER A 88 6.02 13.68 -6.24
CA SER A 88 6.61 14.98 -5.90
C SER A 88 8.08 14.85 -5.45
N MET A 89 8.37 13.85 -4.61
CA MET A 89 9.73 13.53 -4.19
C MET A 89 10.62 13.09 -5.35
N TYR A 90 10.09 12.28 -6.26
CA TYR A 90 10.79 11.87 -7.48
C TYR A 90 11.16 13.08 -8.34
N ARG A 91 10.18 13.92 -8.67
CA ARG A 91 10.38 15.10 -9.55
C ARG A 91 11.32 16.15 -8.96
N SER A 92 11.36 16.27 -7.64
CA SER A 92 12.26 17.20 -6.94
C SER A 92 13.65 16.63 -6.66
N GLY A 93 13.93 15.38 -7.07
CA GLY A 93 15.19 14.69 -6.76
C GLY A 93 15.39 14.45 -5.26
N ALA A 94 14.32 14.41 -4.47
CA ALA A 94 14.41 14.26 -3.02
C ALA A 94 15.00 12.92 -2.59
N PHE A 95 14.84 11.86 -3.40
CA PHE A 95 15.38 10.55 -3.13
C PHE A 95 16.91 10.49 -3.13
N CYS A 96 17.59 11.37 -3.87
CA CYS A 96 19.05 11.48 -3.84
C CYS A 96 19.60 11.80 -2.45
N ARG A 97 18.78 12.40 -1.58
CA ARG A 97 19.15 12.73 -0.18
C ARG A 97 18.91 11.56 0.79
N LEU A 98 18.20 10.52 0.37
CA LEU A 98 17.88 9.35 1.20
C LEU A 98 18.87 8.21 0.98
N THR A 99 20.13 8.44 1.35
CA THR A 99 21.23 7.46 1.18
C THR A 99 21.27 6.39 2.27
N GLY A 100 20.49 6.55 3.34
CA GLY A 100 20.40 5.56 4.41
C GLY A 100 19.80 4.22 3.93
N PRO A 101 20.15 3.11 4.58
CA PRO A 101 19.62 1.80 4.24
C PRO A 101 18.12 1.71 4.55
N ILE A 102 17.46 0.71 3.97
CA ILE A 102 16.12 0.29 4.41
C ILE A 102 16.27 -0.29 5.82
N ARG A 103 15.61 0.31 6.81
CA ARG A 103 15.83 0.03 8.25
C ARG A 103 15.53 -1.42 8.65
N ASP A 104 14.40 -1.96 8.20
CA ASP A 104 14.02 -3.36 8.42
C ASP A 104 14.13 -4.13 7.10
N ARG A 105 15.34 -4.59 6.81
CA ARG A 105 15.67 -5.27 5.55
C ARG A 105 14.91 -6.58 5.40
N GLU A 106 14.84 -7.38 6.45
CA GLU A 106 14.18 -8.68 6.45
C GLU A 106 12.68 -8.53 6.15
N ARG A 107 12.00 -7.59 6.83
CA ARG A 107 10.59 -7.32 6.59
C ARG A 107 10.32 -6.80 5.18
N PHE A 108 11.22 -5.97 4.64
CA PHE A 108 11.13 -5.51 3.26
C PHE A 108 11.28 -6.65 2.25
N GLU A 109 12.24 -7.55 2.45
CA GLU A 109 12.42 -8.70 1.57
C GLU A 109 11.20 -9.64 1.63
N ALA A 110 10.64 -9.87 2.81
CA ALA A 110 9.40 -10.62 2.98
C ALA A 110 8.22 -9.95 2.25
N PHE A 111 8.13 -8.62 2.26
CA PHE A 111 7.13 -7.87 1.49
C PHE A 111 7.30 -8.12 -0.02
N CYS A 112 8.54 -8.03 -0.54
CA CYS A 112 8.81 -8.32 -1.95
C CYS A 112 8.45 -9.75 -2.34
N THR A 113 8.77 -10.74 -1.50
CA THR A 113 8.42 -12.15 -1.73
C THR A 113 6.90 -12.36 -1.77
N MET A 114 6.15 -11.59 -0.98
CA MET A 114 4.69 -11.68 -0.92
C MET A 114 4.01 -11.16 -2.19
N LEU A 115 4.55 -10.12 -2.84
CA LEU A 115 3.89 -9.38 -3.93
C LEU A 115 3.30 -10.28 -5.05
N PRO A 116 4.04 -11.23 -5.66
CA PRO A 116 3.51 -12.01 -6.77
C PRO A 116 2.32 -12.86 -6.38
N SER A 117 2.31 -13.42 -5.17
CA SER A 117 1.20 -14.24 -4.67
C SER A 117 0.03 -13.37 -4.19
N GLY A 118 0.33 -12.30 -3.43
CA GLY A 118 -0.68 -11.41 -2.89
C GLY A 118 -1.48 -10.66 -3.94
N LEU A 119 -0.93 -10.52 -5.15
CA LEU A 119 -1.62 -9.88 -6.25
C LEU A 119 -2.79 -10.70 -6.80
N TYR A 120 -2.74 -12.03 -6.75
CA TYR A 120 -3.77 -12.93 -7.32
C TYR A 120 -4.47 -13.79 -6.27
N ALA A 121 -4.15 -13.62 -4.98
CA ALA A 121 -4.70 -14.43 -3.91
C ALA A 121 -6.22 -14.31 -3.72
N TRP A 122 -6.80 -13.17 -4.11
CA TRP A 122 -8.22 -12.88 -3.91
C TRP A 122 -9.00 -13.10 -5.20
N ASN A 123 -10.08 -13.88 -5.12
CA ASN A 123 -10.99 -14.11 -6.24
C ASN A 123 -11.98 -12.94 -6.36
N ASP A 124 -11.78 -12.09 -7.37
CA ASP A 124 -12.66 -10.96 -7.66
C ASP A 124 -13.89 -11.36 -8.52
N ALA A 125 -14.16 -12.65 -8.76
CA ALA A 125 -15.25 -13.12 -9.65
C ALA A 125 -16.67 -12.67 -9.23
N GLY A 126 -16.88 -12.27 -7.97
CA GLY A 126 -18.14 -11.70 -7.49
C GLY A 126 -18.33 -10.21 -7.78
N GLU A 127 -17.30 -9.53 -8.27
CA GLU A 127 -17.32 -8.10 -8.55
C GLU A 127 -18.06 -7.82 -9.86
N ARG A 128 -19.09 -6.98 -9.81
CA ARG A 128 -19.94 -6.68 -10.98
C ARG A 128 -19.28 -5.70 -11.94
N ASN A 129 -18.39 -4.85 -11.45
CA ASN A 129 -17.64 -3.92 -12.29
C ASN A 129 -16.35 -4.59 -12.81
N PRO A 130 -16.25 -4.92 -14.12
CA PRO A 130 -15.08 -5.62 -14.65
C PRO A 130 -13.77 -4.83 -14.46
N TYR A 131 -13.82 -3.50 -14.38
CA TYR A 131 -12.64 -2.66 -14.12
C TYR A 131 -12.09 -2.83 -12.69
N PHE A 132 -12.90 -3.32 -11.75
CA PHE A 132 -12.46 -3.58 -10.39
C PHE A 132 -11.75 -4.94 -10.26
N GLN A 133 -11.98 -5.86 -11.20
CA GLN A 133 -11.27 -7.16 -11.30
C GLN A 133 -9.86 -7.04 -11.90
N ASN A 134 -9.23 -5.88 -11.79
CA ASN A 134 -7.92 -5.62 -12.35
C ASN A 134 -6.81 -5.73 -11.28
N PRO A 135 -5.86 -6.68 -11.42
CA PRO A 135 -4.68 -6.78 -10.56
C PRO A 135 -3.93 -5.45 -10.38
N LYS A 136 -3.88 -4.59 -11.41
CA LYS A 136 -3.28 -3.23 -11.33
C LYS A 136 -3.71 -2.47 -10.09
N ASN A 137 -4.99 -2.57 -9.72
CA ASN A 137 -5.54 -1.83 -8.59
C ASN A 137 -4.86 -2.21 -7.26
N ARG A 138 -4.65 -3.52 -7.06
CA ARG A 138 -4.01 -4.06 -5.85
C ARG A 138 -2.50 -3.85 -5.90
N PHE A 139 -1.90 -3.92 -7.09
CA PHE A 139 -0.48 -3.65 -7.23
C PHE A 139 -0.14 -2.19 -6.90
N PHE A 140 -0.95 -1.24 -7.36
CA PHE A 140 -0.83 0.17 -7.00
C PHE A 140 -0.86 0.39 -5.49
N TYR A 141 -1.82 -0.24 -4.81
CA TYR A 141 -1.91 -0.20 -3.35
C TYR A 141 -0.62 -0.68 -2.68
N TYR A 142 -0.04 -1.79 -3.14
CA TYR A 142 1.22 -2.29 -2.61
C TYR A 142 2.41 -1.35 -2.88
N LEU A 143 2.49 -0.73 -4.07
CA LEU A 143 3.56 0.24 -4.38
C LEU A 143 3.50 1.44 -3.43
N VAL A 144 2.31 2.00 -3.21
CA VAL A 144 2.10 3.13 -2.31
C VAL A 144 2.34 2.75 -0.84
N ALA A 145 1.92 1.55 -0.43
CA ALA A 145 2.20 1.04 0.91
C ALA A 145 3.71 0.84 1.12
N ALA A 146 4.43 0.29 0.14
CA ALA A 146 5.88 0.11 0.22
C ALA A 146 6.61 1.45 0.36
N PHE A 147 6.18 2.47 -0.39
CA PHE A 147 6.71 3.82 -0.26
C PHE A 147 6.53 4.35 1.18
N THR A 148 5.31 4.26 1.70
CA THR A 148 4.97 4.73 3.05
C THR A 148 5.78 3.98 4.12
N MET A 149 5.82 2.66 4.07
CA MET A 149 6.43 1.83 5.12
C MET A 149 7.95 1.77 5.08
N PHE A 150 8.57 1.73 3.89
CA PHE A 150 10.00 1.44 3.76
C PHE A 150 10.84 2.64 3.29
N VAL A 151 10.23 3.62 2.63
CA VAL A 151 10.93 4.86 2.24
C VAL A 151 10.70 5.94 3.29
N LEU A 152 9.44 6.17 3.66
CA LEU A 152 9.07 7.19 4.65
C LEU A 152 9.16 6.70 6.09
N GLU A 153 9.17 5.38 6.30
CA GLU A 153 9.17 4.74 7.63
C GLU A 153 7.91 5.10 8.44
N GLU A 154 6.80 5.35 7.75
CA GLU A 154 5.49 5.70 8.27
C GLU A 154 4.57 4.45 8.29
N PRO A 155 3.54 4.40 9.14
CA PRO A 155 2.64 3.26 9.21
C PRO A 155 1.84 3.12 7.90
N GLY A 156 1.50 1.88 7.52
CA GLY A 156 0.72 1.61 6.32
C GLY A 156 -0.68 2.21 6.33
N HIS A 157 -1.24 2.44 7.52
CA HIS A 157 -2.45 3.23 7.75
C HIS A 157 -2.07 4.55 8.44
N PRO A 158 -2.63 5.71 8.04
CA PRO A 158 -2.21 7.00 8.59
C PRO A 158 -2.52 7.16 10.07
N VAL A 159 -1.72 7.99 10.76
CA VAL A 159 -1.95 8.36 12.16
C VAL A 159 -3.33 8.98 12.34
N GLY A 160 -4.05 8.56 13.37
CA GLY A 160 -5.41 8.97 13.67
C GLY A 160 -6.49 8.16 12.95
N MET A 161 -6.14 7.32 11.97
CA MET A 161 -7.12 6.49 11.26
C MET A 161 -7.87 5.60 12.26
N PRO A 162 -9.21 5.67 12.33
CA PRO A 162 -9.99 4.83 13.23
C PRO A 162 -10.10 3.41 12.69
N PHE A 163 -10.10 2.45 13.61
CA PHE A 163 -10.48 1.06 13.36
C PHE A 163 -11.81 0.75 14.05
N PRO A 164 -12.53 -0.31 13.62
CA PRO A 164 -13.69 -0.81 14.33
C PRO A 164 -13.35 -1.09 15.81
N GLY A 165 -14.21 -0.67 16.73
CA GLY A 165 -13.98 -0.78 18.17
C GLY A 165 -13.41 0.48 18.84
N GLY A 166 -13.20 1.57 18.10
CA GLY A 166 -12.83 2.88 18.65
C GLY A 166 -11.33 3.09 18.83
N PHE A 167 -10.50 2.23 18.21
CA PHE A 167 -9.05 2.33 18.23
C PHE A 167 -8.55 3.23 17.10
N THR A 168 -7.36 3.81 17.26
CA THR A 168 -6.71 4.59 16.19
C THR A 168 -5.23 4.21 16.07
N VAL A 169 -4.63 4.53 14.92
CA VAL A 169 -3.17 4.54 14.79
C VAL A 169 -2.61 5.72 15.56
N GLU A 170 -1.65 5.49 16.43
CA GLU A 170 -1.04 6.53 17.26
C GLU A 170 0.42 6.77 16.90
N GLN A 171 0.88 8.00 17.08
CA GLN A 171 2.31 8.34 17.07
C GLN A 171 2.72 8.78 18.47
N ARG A 172 3.74 8.12 19.03
CA ARG A 172 4.32 8.46 20.34
C ARG A 172 5.82 8.72 20.14
N GLY A 173 6.19 9.99 20.12
CA GLY A 173 7.55 10.40 19.73
C GLY A 173 7.86 10.02 18.28
N SER A 174 8.93 9.27 18.06
CA SER A 174 9.33 8.77 16.75
C SER A 174 8.72 7.42 16.36
N ASP A 175 7.99 6.77 17.28
CA ASP A 175 7.43 5.44 17.09
C ASP A 175 5.92 5.50 16.79
N TYR A 176 5.44 4.54 16.01
CA TYR A 176 4.02 4.38 15.67
C TYR A 176 3.44 3.14 16.34
N TYR A 177 2.18 3.22 16.74
CA TYR A 177 1.48 2.15 17.45
C TYR A 177 0.13 1.87 16.81
N CYS A 178 -0.22 0.60 16.71
CA CYS A 178 -1.50 0.13 16.17
C CYS A 178 -2.01 -1.04 17.04
N LEU A 179 -3.22 -0.90 17.57
CA LEU A 179 -3.82 -1.88 18.48
C LEU A 179 -4.21 -3.21 17.80
N ILE A 180 -4.37 -3.19 16.48
CA ILE A 180 -4.69 -4.39 15.71
C ILE A 180 -3.47 -4.97 14.98
N ARG A 181 -2.26 -4.46 15.27
CA ARG A 181 -1.02 -4.89 14.59
C ARG A 181 -0.81 -6.40 14.64
N ASP A 182 -1.12 -6.99 15.78
CA ASP A 182 -0.95 -8.42 16.06
C ASP A 182 -2.24 -9.20 15.81
N LYS A 183 -3.40 -8.55 15.88
CA LYS A 183 -4.72 -9.16 15.62
C LYS A 183 -4.96 -9.43 14.13
N GLU A 184 -4.36 -8.63 13.25
CA GLU A 184 -4.48 -8.75 11.78
C GLU A 184 -3.30 -9.50 11.12
N LYS A 185 -2.39 -10.10 11.90
CA LYS A 185 -1.25 -10.86 11.35
C LYS A 185 -1.67 -12.11 10.57
N ASP A 186 -2.88 -12.61 10.85
CA ASP A 186 -3.43 -13.81 10.22
C ASP A 186 -4.10 -13.51 8.87
N VAL A 187 -4.23 -12.25 8.48
CA VAL A 187 -4.71 -11.89 7.14
C VAL A 187 -3.56 -12.00 6.15
N PHE A 188 -3.52 -13.14 5.45
CA PHE A 188 -2.57 -13.41 4.39
C PHE A 188 -2.54 -12.25 3.36
N TYR A 189 -1.34 -11.88 2.93
CA TYR A 189 -1.10 -10.82 1.94
C TYR A 189 -1.49 -9.39 2.39
N SER A 190 -1.96 -9.20 3.63
CA SER A 190 -2.20 -7.86 4.17
C SER A 190 -0.90 -7.08 4.36
N ILE A 191 -0.95 -5.77 4.08
CA ILE A 191 0.16 -4.85 4.39
C ILE A 191 0.42 -4.75 5.90
N CYS A 192 -0.58 -5.11 6.73
CA CYS A 192 -0.44 -5.14 8.18
C CYS A 192 0.80 -5.93 8.59
N ASN A 193 1.07 -7.06 7.95
CA ASN A 193 2.24 -7.93 8.21
C ASN A 193 3.58 -7.20 8.08
N PHE A 194 3.63 -6.16 7.27
CA PHE A 194 4.85 -5.43 6.93
C PHE A 194 4.89 -4.01 7.52
N CYS A 195 3.83 -3.61 8.24
CA CYS A 195 3.72 -2.29 8.84
C CYS A 195 4.80 -2.07 9.92
N PRO A 196 5.48 -0.90 9.95
CA PRO A 196 6.46 -0.56 10.97
C PRO A 196 5.84 -0.24 12.34
N ALA A 197 4.53 -0.02 12.41
CA ALA A 197 3.85 0.21 13.68
C ALA A 197 4.01 -0.98 14.64
N ARG A 198 4.26 -0.67 15.92
CA ARG A 198 4.31 -1.64 17.01
C ARG A 198 2.91 -1.95 17.52
N GLN A 199 2.75 -3.12 18.15
CA GLN A 199 1.54 -3.42 18.90
C GLN A 199 1.40 -2.41 20.03
N ALA A 200 0.27 -1.69 20.08
CA ALA A 200 -0.09 -0.92 21.27
C ALA A 200 -0.57 -1.88 22.36
N GLU A 201 -0.23 -1.59 23.61
CA GLU A 201 -0.89 -2.22 24.75
C GLU A 201 -2.34 -1.71 24.81
N GLU A 202 -3.30 -2.61 25.09
CA GLU A 202 -4.65 -2.18 25.44
C GLU A 202 -4.54 -1.39 26.73
N SER A 203 -4.64 -0.05 26.65
CA SER A 203 -4.83 0.73 27.86
C SER A 203 -6.19 0.35 28.42
N VAL A 204 -6.19 -0.30 29.60
CA VAL A 204 -7.37 -0.45 30.43
C VAL A 204 -7.75 0.97 30.85
N VAL A 205 -8.55 1.65 30.05
CA VAL A 205 -9.21 2.87 30.48
C VAL A 205 -10.27 2.40 31.47
N GLU A 206 -9.92 2.38 32.75
CA GLU A 206 -10.90 2.37 33.84
C GLU A 206 -11.85 3.55 33.58
N ARG A 207 -13.08 3.21 33.19
CA ARG A 207 -14.19 4.15 33.11
C ARG A 207 -14.87 4.25 34.47
#